data_AF-A0A2K3JKP0-F1
#
_entry.id   AF-A0A2K3JKP0-F1
#
_cell.length_a   1.000
_cell.length_b   1.000
_cell.length_c   1.000
_cell.angle_alpha   90.00
_cell.angle_beta   90.00
_cell.angle_gamma   90.00
#
_symmetry.space_group_name_H-M   'P 1'
#
loop_
_entity.id
_entity.type
_entity.pdbx_description
1 polymer ?
#
loop_
_entity_poly.entity_id
_entity_poly.type
_entity_poly.pdbx_seq_one_letter_code
_entity_poly.pdbx_strand_id
1 'polypeptide(L)' 'MCPGINLTMRLVPALLGAIIQCFDFHVLDSKGQIMKGGDIAIDVNERPGLTAPRAHDLVCIPVERIGYRGPLETLGC' A
#
# COMPACT_ATOMS: atom_id res chain seq x y z
N MET A 1 22.59 16.28 -2.62
CA MET A 1 21.43 15.89 -3.44
C MET A 1 21.55 14.43 -3.81
N CYS A 2 20.45 13.66 -3.79
CA CYS A 2 20.45 12.28 -4.26
C CYS A 2 20.37 12.25 -5.79
N PRO A 3 21.32 11.62 -6.51
CA PRO A 3 21.30 11.57 -7.98
C PRO A 3 20.07 10.83 -8.53
N GLY A 4 19.46 9.93 -7.75
CA GLY A 4 18.27 9.18 -8.13
C GLY A 4 16.95 9.94 -8.07
N ILE A 5 16.92 11.18 -7.54
CA ILE A 5 15.65 11.86 -7.20
C ILE A 5 14.71 12.03 -8.40
N ASN A 6 15.26 12.32 -9.58
CA ASN A 6 14.47 12.51 -10.81
C ASN A 6 13.80 11.21 -11.27
N LEU A 7 14.50 10.07 -11.14
CA LEU A 7 13.94 8.77 -11.48
C LEU A 7 12.88 8.35 -10.47
N THR A 8 13.19 8.49 -9.17
CA THR A 8 12.27 8.15 -8.07
C THR A 8 10.96 8.93 -8.20
N MET A 9 11.03 10.22 -8.55
CA MET A 9 9.83 11.07 -8.71
C MET A 9 8.90 10.61 -9.84
N ARG A 10 9.38 9.82 -10.80
CA ARG A 10 8.57 9.20 -11.85
C ARG A 10 8.15 7.78 -11.49
N LEU A 11 9.06 7.01 -10.92
CA LEU A 11 8.87 5.60 -10.63
C LEU A 11 7.87 5.36 -9.49
N VAL A 12 8.02 6.08 -8.37
CA VAL A 12 7.20 5.89 -7.17
C VAL A 12 5.71 6.11 -7.46
N PRO A 13 5.26 7.23 -8.06
CA PRO A 13 3.84 7.41 -8.34
C PRO A 13 3.30 6.42 -9.38
N ALA A 14 4.09 6.05 -10.40
CA ALA A 14 3.66 5.07 -11.40
C ALA A 14 3.44 3.67 -10.78
N LEU A 15 4.41 3.22 -9.98
CA LEU A 15 4.31 1.95 -9.26
C LEU A 15 3.15 1.96 -8.27
N LEU A 16 3.06 3.01 -7.44
CA LEU A 16 2.00 3.11 -6.44
C LEU A 16 0.61 3.15 -7.09
N GLY A 17 0.46 3.88 -8.21
CA GLY A 17 -0.78 3.93 -8.99
C GLY A 17 -1.17 2.55 -9.53
N ALA A 18 -0.20 1.79 -10.06
CA ALA A 18 -0.47 0.43 -10.54
C ALA A 18 -0.95 -0.50 -9.42
N ILE A 19 -0.30 -0.47 -8.25
CA ILE A 19 -0.68 -1.32 -7.11
C ILE A 19 -2.07 -0.93 -6.58
N ILE A 20 -2.32 0.37 -6.35
CA ILE A 20 -3.61 0.86 -5.83
C ILE A 20 -4.76 0.56 -6.79
N GLN A 21 -4.50 0.62 -8.09
CA GLN A 21 -5.55 0.41 -9.08
C GLN A 21 -5.91 -1.08 -9.26
N CYS A 22 -4.95 -1.98 -9.07
CA CYS A 22 -5.14 -3.41 -9.29
C CYS A 22 -5.59 -4.18 -8.04
N PHE A 23 -5.31 -3.67 -6.85
CA PHE A 23 -5.57 -4.37 -5.59
C PHE A 23 -6.40 -3.54 -4.62
N ASP A 24 -7.36 -4.20 -3.97
CA ASP A 24 -7.92 -3.77 -2.71
C ASP A 24 -7.03 -4.24 -1.55
N PHE A 25 -6.95 -3.45 -0.48
CA PHE A 25 -6.08 -3.75 0.66
C PHE A 25 -6.91 -4.03 1.92
N HIS A 26 -6.81 -5.25 2.43
CA HIS A 26 -7.42 -5.63 3.69
C HIS A 26 -6.44 -5.44 4.84
N VAL A 27 -6.74 -4.52 5.75
CA VAL A 27 -5.92 -4.25 6.94
C VAL A 27 -6.06 -5.39 7.94
N LEU A 28 -4.93 -5.80 8.54
CA LEU A 28 -4.89 -6.80 9.60
C LEU A 28 -4.77 -6.15 10.98
N ASP A 29 -5.46 -6.72 11.97
CA ASP A 29 -5.25 -6.40 13.39
C ASP A 29 -3.94 -7.03 13.91
N SER A 30 -3.56 -6.71 15.15
CA SER A 30 -2.37 -7.29 15.80
C SER A 30 -2.44 -8.82 15.99
N LYS A 31 -3.60 -9.44 15.78
CA LYS A 31 -3.82 -10.90 15.83
C LYS A 31 -3.88 -11.53 14.43
N GLY A 32 -3.63 -10.76 13.37
CA GLY A 32 -3.65 -11.22 11.98
C GLY A 32 -5.06 -11.39 11.40
N GLN A 33 -6.09 -10.83 12.02
CA GLN A 33 -7.47 -10.88 11.52
C GLN A 33 -7.78 -9.69 10.63
N ILE A 34 -8.50 -9.92 9.53
CA ILE A 34 -8.94 -8.84 8.63
C ILE A 34 -9.93 -7.94 9.38
N MET A 35 -9.59 -6.66 9.51
CA MET A 35 -10.47 -5.63 10.04
C MET A 35 -11.57 -5.32 9.01
N LYS A 36 -12.84 -5.36 9.42
CA LYS A 36 -14.00 -5.09 8.55
C LYS A 36 -14.87 -3.98 9.15
N GLY A 37 -15.39 -3.09 8.30
CA GLY A 37 -16.39 -2.08 8.68
C GLY A 37 -15.83 -0.68 8.95
N GLY A 38 -16.66 0.20 9.53
CA GLY A 38 -16.33 1.60 9.81
C GLY A 38 -15.52 1.85 11.09
N ASP A 39 -15.14 0.79 11.81
CA ASP A 39 -14.41 0.85 13.09
C ASP A 39 -12.94 0.44 12.91
N ILE A 40 -12.33 0.83 11.79
CA ILE A 40 -10.90 0.60 11.54
C ILE A 40 -10.13 1.71 12.27
N ALA A 41 -9.82 1.47 13.55
CA ALA A 41 -8.94 2.33 14.33
C ALA A 41 -7.47 1.95 14.08
N ILE A 42 -6.71 2.84 13.46
CA ILE A 42 -5.28 2.65 13.19
C ILE A 42 -4.49 3.64 14.05
N ASP A 43 -3.48 3.15 14.76
CA ASP A 43 -2.54 4.03 15.46
C ASP A 43 -1.61 4.72 14.46
N VAL A 44 -1.65 6.04 14.44
CA VAL A 44 -0.81 6.89 13.58
C VAL A 44 0.33 7.54 14.33
N ASN A 45 0.58 7.17 15.59
CA ASN A 45 1.75 7.65 16.32
C ASN A 45 3.06 7.30 15.59
N GLU A 46 4.07 8.14 15.74
CA GLU A 46 5.36 8.01 15.07
C GLU A 46 6.43 7.54 16.05
N ARG A 47 7.35 6.69 15.58
CA ARG A 47 8.60 6.38 16.28
C ARG A 47 9.74 7.23 15.70
N PRO A 48 10.84 7.45 16.45
CA PRO A 48 11.99 8.18 15.93
C PRO A 48 12.54 7.54 14.63
N GLY A 49 12.86 8.36 13.63
CA GLY A 49 13.47 7.90 12.38
C GLY A 49 13.47 8.93 11.27
N LEU A 50 14.12 8.60 10.16
CA LEU A 50 14.34 9.53 9.03
C LEU A 50 13.09 9.76 8.16
N THR A 51 12.17 8.79 8.10
CA THR A 51 11.04 8.75 7.15
C THR A 51 9.68 8.79 7.83
N ALA A 52 9.56 9.45 8.99
CA ALA A 52 8.35 9.43 9.83
C ALA A 52 7.77 8.01 10.02
N PRO A 53 8.58 7.03 10.49
CA PRO A 53 8.11 5.67 10.64
C PRO A 53 7.00 5.61 11.71
N ARG A 54 5.94 4.84 11.44
CA ARG A 54 4.85 4.63 12.40
C ARG A 54 5.33 3.78 13.58
N ALA A 55 4.75 4.01 14.76
CA ALA A 55 5.06 3.28 15.99
C ALA A 55 4.75 1.79 15.84
N HIS A 56 3.65 1.49 15.14
CA HIS A 56 3.25 0.15 14.75
C HIS A 56 3.16 0.06 13.23
N ASP A 57 3.68 -1.03 12.67
CA ASP A 57 3.65 -1.26 11.22
C ASP A 57 2.22 -1.59 10.79
N LEU A 58 1.73 -0.93 9.74
CA LEU A 58 0.43 -1.26 9.13
C LEU A 58 0.61 -2.47 8.21
N VAL A 59 -0.10 -3.55 8.50
CA VAL A 59 -0.04 -4.79 7.70
C VAL A 59 -1.32 -4.94 6.89
N CYS A 60 -1.16 -5.17 5.59
CA CYS A 60 -2.29 -5.33 4.66
C CYS A 60 -2.10 -6.56 3.77
N ILE A 61 -3.21 -7.20 3.40
CA ILE A 61 -3.24 -8.25 2.37
C ILE A 61 -3.79 -7.63 1.08
N PRO A 62 -3.02 -7.64 -0.02
CA PRO A 62 -3.54 -7.23 -1.33
C PRO A 62 -4.47 -8.32 -1.88
N VAL A 63 -5.68 -7.92 -2.26
CA VAL A 63 -6.68 -8.76 -2.91
C VAL A 63 -6.97 -8.16 -4.27
N GLU A 64 -6.96 -8.99 -5.32
CA GLU A 64 -7.23 -8.54 -6.68
C GLU A 64 -8.60 -7.86 -6.79
N ARG A 65 -8.65 -6.71 -7.49
CA ARG A 65 -9.90 -6.02 -7.75
C ARG A 65 -10.57 -6.59 -9.01
N ILE A 66 -11.57 -7.46 -8.82
CA ILE A 66 -12.37 -8.03 -9.91
C ILE A 66 -13.16 -6.90 -10.60
N GLY A 67 -12.70 -6.48 -11.78
CA GLY A 67 -13.36 -5.45 -12.59
C GLY A 67 -12.45 -4.34 -13.12
N TYR A 68 -11.19 -4.26 -12.67
CA TYR A 68 -10.22 -3.42 -13.37
C TYR A 68 -9.72 -4.15 -14.62
N ARG A 69 -10.30 -3.81 -15.79
CA ARG A 69 -9.75 -4.14 -17.12
C ARG A 69 -8.46 -3.34 -17.34
N GLY A 70 -7.45 -3.65 -16.56
CA GLY A 70 -6.14 -3.01 -16.56
C GLY A 70 -5.12 -3.78 -17.39
N PRO A 71 -3.92 -3.22 -17.60
CA PRO A 71 -2.85 -3.86 -18.36
C PRO A 71 -2.39 -5.22 -17.78
N LEU A 72 -2.80 -5.63 -16.57
CA LEU A 72 -2.48 -6.95 -16.02
C LEU A 72 -3.20 -8.12 -16.74
N GLU A 73 -4.32 -7.87 -17.42
CA GLU A 73 -4.96 -8.89 -18.28
C GLU A 73 -4.06 -9.26 -19.48
N THR A 74 -3.15 -8.36 -19.90
CA THR A 74 -2.14 -8.64 -20.94
C THR A 74 -0.95 -9.47 -20.45
N LEU A 75 -0.80 -9.65 -19.13
CA LEU A 75 0.27 -10.45 -18.53
C LEU A 75 -0.17 -11.87 -18.13
N GLY A 76 -1.45 -12.22 -18.26
CA GLY A 76 -1.92 -13.60 -18.14
C GLY A 76 -1.61 -14.27 -16.78
N CYS A 77 -1.78 -13.54 -15.68
CA CYS A 77 -1.87 -14.13 -14.35
C CYS A 77 -3.27 -14.68 -14.11
#